data_AF-A0A942RRY6-F1
#
_entry.id   AF-A0A942RRY6-F1
#
_cell.length_a   1.000
_cell.length_b   1.000
_cell.length_c   1.000
_cell.angle_alpha   90.00
_cell.angle_beta   90.00
_cell.angle_gamma   90.00
#
_symmetry.space_group_name_H-M   'P 1'
#
loop_
_entity.id
_entity.type
_entity.pdbx_description
1 polymer ?
#
loop_
_entity_poly.entity_id
_entity_poly.type
_entity_poly.pdbx_seq_one_letter_code
_entity_poly.pdbx_strand_id
1 'polypeptide(L)' 'MKNTLDKLYDRREQLKDLIKWSSRYGGKISLNNEKITTEDLKRWLSEVNVEIASIVSNARLRQIK' A
#
# COMPACT_ATOMS: atom_id res chain seq x y z
N MET A 1 16.16 -11.95 5.51
CA MET A 1 15.77 -10.52 5.41
C MET A 1 14.69 -10.40 4.34
N LYS A 2 13.49 -9.89 4.65
CA LYS A 2 12.48 -9.59 3.61
C LYS A 2 13.01 -8.45 2.71
N ASN A 3 12.99 -8.67 1.40
CA ASN A 3 13.38 -7.67 0.39
C ASN A 3 12.39 -6.49 0.42
N THR A 4 12.81 -5.29 0.02
CA THR A 4 11.99 -4.07 0.01
C THR A 4 10.69 -4.28 -0.78
N LEU A 5 10.74 -5.01 -1.88
CA LEU A 5 9.57 -5.33 -2.70
C LEU A 5 8.54 -6.21 -1.96
N ASP A 6 9.00 -7.21 -1.20
CA ASP A 6 8.14 -8.06 -0.36
C ASP A 6 7.38 -7.23 0.68
N LYS A 7 8.08 -6.30 1.34
CA LYS A 7 7.46 -5.41 2.34
C LYS A 7 6.38 -4.51 1.73
N LEU A 8 6.58 -4.05 0.49
CA LEU A 8 5.58 -3.25 -0.22
C LEU A 8 4.36 -4.08 -0.59
N TYR A 9 4.55 -5.34 -1.02
CA TYR A 9 3.42 -6.25 -1.26
C TYR A 9 2.65 -6.55 0.01
N ASP A 10 3.32 -6.85 1.13
CA ASP A 10 2.66 -7.03 2.43
C ASP A 10 1.83 -5.78 2.80
N ARG A 11 2.42 -4.59 2.68
CA ARG A 11 1.75 -3.33 2.99
C ARG A 11 0.56 -3.06 2.07
N ARG A 12 0.65 -3.41 0.80
CA ARG A 12 -0.45 -3.31 -0.17
C ARG A 12 -1.64 -4.17 0.25
N GLU A 13 -1.40 -5.41 0.66
CA GLU A 13 -2.47 -6.31 1.10
C GLU A 13 -3.10 -5.81 2.42
N GLN A 14 -2.30 -5.35 3.38
CA GLN A 14 -2.81 -4.73 4.61
C GLN A 14 -3.73 -3.53 4.32
N LEU A 15 -3.35 -2.66 3.39
CA LEU A 15 -4.17 -1.51 3.00
C LEU A 15 -5.49 -1.94 2.35
N LYS A 16 -5.49 -2.99 1.52
CA LYS A 16 -6.73 -3.54 0.95
C LYS A 16 -7.68 -4.06 2.03
N ASP A 17 -7.14 -4.78 3.02
CA ASP A 17 -7.95 -5.27 4.13
C ASP A 17 -8.51 -4.13 4.98
N LEU A 18 -7.71 -3.10 5.26
CA LEU A 18 -8.17 -1.92 6.00
C LEU A 18 -9.26 -1.15 5.24
N ILE A 19 -9.14 -0.99 3.92
CA ILE A 19 -10.16 -0.36 3.07
C ILE A 19 -11.46 -1.19 3.11
N LYS A 20 -11.35 -2.50 2.97
CA LYS A 20 -12.51 -3.41 3.01
C LYS A 20 -13.21 -3.31 4.37
N TRP A 21 -12.45 -3.28 5.45
CA TRP A 21 -12.98 -3.10 6.81
C TRP A 21 -13.63 -1.72 6.96
N SER A 22 -12.95 -0.63 6.60
CA SER A 22 -13.47 0.73 6.78
C SER A 22 -14.74 0.98 5.95
N SER A 23 -14.83 0.43 4.74
CA SER A 23 -16.04 0.47 3.91
C SER A 23 -17.20 -0.31 4.52
N ARG A 24 -16.94 -1.40 5.25
CA ARG A 24 -17.99 -2.23 5.86
C ARG A 24 -18.52 -1.67 7.17
N TYR A 25 -17.67 -1.01 7.96
CA TYR A 25 -17.99 -0.61 9.34
C TYR A 25 -18.14 0.91 9.56
N GLY A 26 -18.27 1.71 8.49
CA GLY A 26 -18.65 3.13 8.62
C GLY A 26 -17.50 4.12 8.80
N GLY A 27 -16.29 3.77 8.34
CA GLY A 27 -15.48 4.74 7.60
C GLY A 27 -14.46 5.60 8.33
N LYS A 28 -14.09 5.34 9.59
CA LYS A 28 -12.95 6.01 10.25
C LYS A 28 -12.16 5.03 11.11
N ILE A 29 -10.88 4.84 10.78
CA ILE A 29 -9.95 4.06 11.60
C ILE A 29 -9.13 5.05 12.43
N SER A 30 -9.13 4.89 13.75
CA SER A 30 -8.22 5.64 14.61
C SER A 30 -6.89 4.90 14.68
N LEU A 31 -5.82 5.52 14.22
CA LEU A 31 -4.49 4.92 14.20
C LEU A 31 -3.51 5.99 14.67
N ASN A 32 -2.76 5.72 15.74
CA ASN A 32 -1.81 6.67 16.35
C ASN A 32 -2.40 8.06 16.63
N ASN A 33 -3.61 8.13 17.20
CA ASN A 33 -4.38 9.37 17.44
C ASN A 33 -4.81 10.15 16.19
N GLU A 34 -4.55 9.66 14.98
CA GLU A 34 -5.06 10.24 13.74
C GLU A 34 -6.33 9.52 13.28
N LYS A 35 -7.30 10.30 12.80
CA LYS A 35 -8.50 9.76 12.17
C LYS A 35 -8.21 9.54 10.69
N ILE A 36 -8.05 8.28 10.32
CA ILE A 36 -7.81 7.87 8.94
C ILE A 36 -9.14 7.54 8.29
N THR A 37 -9.41 8.19 7.17
CA THR A 37 -10.59 7.90 6.35
C THR A 37 -10.32 6.81 5.33
N THR A 38 -11.37 6.24 4.77
CA THR A 38 -11.23 5.32 3.62
C THR A 38 -10.52 5.97 2.43
N GLU A 39 -10.64 7.29 2.25
CA GLU A 39 -9.95 8.01 1.16
C GLU A 39 -8.44 8.09 1.40
N ASP A 40 -8.01 8.31 2.64
CA ASP A 40 -6.59 8.29 3.02
C ASP A 40 -5.97 6.91 2.75
N LEU A 41 -6.67 5.85 3.14
CA LEU A 41 -6.23 4.47 2.87
C LEU A 41 -6.09 4.19 1.37
N LYS A 42 -7.03 4.67 0.55
CA LYS A 42 -6.98 4.54 -0.91
C LYS A 42 -5.81 5.32 -1.51
N ARG A 43 -5.53 6.52 -0.99
CA ARG A 43 -4.39 7.32 -1.41
C ARG A 43 -3.08 6.58 -1.13
N TRP A 44 -2.90 6.06 0.08
CA TRP A 44 -1.71 5.28 0.44
C TRP A 44 -1.57 4.01 -0.39
N LEU A 45 -2.68 3.33 -0.70
CA LEU A 45 -2.66 2.17 -1.59
C LEU A 45 -2.15 2.55 -2.99
N SER A 46 -2.56 3.72 -3.51
CA SER A 46 -2.07 4.24 -4.78
C SER A 46 -0.56 4.50 -4.74
N GLU A 47 -0.07 5.16 -3.70
CA GLU A 47 1.36 5.46 -3.51
C GLU A 47 2.21 4.17 -3.47
N VAL A 48 1.76 3.16 -2.72
CA VAL A 48 2.42 1.84 -2.66
C VAL A 48 2.43 1.16 -4.03
N ASN A 49 1.34 1.22 -4.80
CA ASN A 49 1.29 0.63 -6.14
C ASN A 49 2.27 1.31 -7.11
N VAL A 50 2.42 2.64 -7.03
CA VAL A 50 3.39 3.40 -7.82
C VAL A 50 4.82 3.01 -7.45
N GLU A 51 5.12 2.86 -6.16
CA GLU A 51 6.44 2.45 -5.69
C GLU A 51 6.81 1.04 -6.17
N ILE A 52 5.88 0.09 -6.06
CA ILE A 52 6.04 -1.27 -6.61
C ILE A 52 6.33 -1.21 -8.12
N ALA A 53 5.55 -0.45 -8.88
CA ALA A 53 5.72 -0.33 -10.32
C ALA A 53 7.09 0.26 -10.70
N SER A 54 7.57 1.25 -9.94
CA SER A 54 8.90 1.85 -10.12
C SER A 54 10.01 0.85 -9.87
N ILE A 55 9.96 0.09 -8.76
CA ILE A 55 10.96 -0.92 -8.43
C ILE A 55 10.99 -2.03 -9.48
N VAL A 56 9.82 -2.55 -9.87
CA VAL A 56 9.71 -3.61 -10.88
C VAL A 56 10.22 -3.14 -12.24
N SER A 57 9.88 -1.91 -12.65
CA SER A 57 10.37 -1.34 -13.92
C SER A 57 11.89 -1.16 -13.90
N ASN A 58 12.44 -0.64 -12.81
CA ASN A 58 13.90 -0.49 -12.65
C ASN A 58 14.63 -1.84 -12.61
N ALA A 59 14.07 -2.85 -11.96
CA ALA A 59 14.62 -4.20 -11.97
C ALA A 59 14.65 -4.78 -13.39
N ARG A 60 13.56 -4.57 -14.16
CA ARG A 60 13.48 -5.02 -15.56
C ARG A 60 14.49 -4.30 -16.46
N LEU A 61 14.65 -2.98 -16.32
CA LEU A 61 15.65 -2.20 -17.08
C LEU A 61 17.08 -2.66 -16.79
N ARG A 62 17.38 -3.07 -15.55
CA ARG A 62 18.71 -3.61 -15.19
C ARG A 62 19.00 -4.97 -15.82
N GLN A 63 17.99 -5.79 -16.11
CA GLN A 63 18.17 -7.10 -16.76
C GLN A 63 18.42 -7.01 -18.27
N ILE A 64 18.14 -5.87 -18.89
CA ILE A 64 18.31 -5.63 -20.34
C ILE A 64 19.72 -5.08 -20.65
N LYS A 65 20.50 -4.71 -19.62
CA LYS A 65 21.90 -4.24 -19.72
C LYS A 65 22.89 -5.38 -19.57
#